data_AF-A0A1L8TN01-F1
#
_entry.id   AF-A0A1L8TN01-F1
#
_cell.length_a   1.000
_cell.length_b   1.000
_cell.length_c   1.000
_cell.angle_alpha   90.00
_cell.angle_beta   90.00
_cell.angle_gamma   90.00
#
_symmetry.space_group_name_H-M   'P 1'
#
loop_
_entity.id
_entity.type
_entity.pdbx_description
1 polymer ?
#
loop_
_entity_poly.entity_id
_entity_poly.type
_entity_poly.pdbx_seq_one_letter_code
_entity_poly.pdbx_strand_id
1 'polypeptide(L)'
;MGVPEHLIDDLAKESCNTIPCYMPYITSYFMPRAKGDRPAVIPEGYSNLAFMGNFAETERDTVFTTEYSVRTAMEAVYTLLEIDRGVPEVFASSYDIRMLLNASYYLNDQKGIKEVKVPLLEGLIERKGLKKIKGTFIEELLENADLL
;
A
#
# COMPACT_ATOMS: atom_id res chain seq x y z
N MET A 1 15.36 27.89 3.35
CA MET A 1 15.75 27.71 4.77
C MET A 1 16.78 26.61 4.83
N GLY A 2 17.93 26.87 5.44
CA GLY A 2 19.03 25.93 5.63
C GLY A 2 19.96 26.47 6.71
N VAL A 3 20.77 25.61 7.33
CA VAL A 3 21.77 26.04 8.32
C VAL A 3 22.79 26.96 7.62
N PRO A 4 23.18 28.10 8.23
CA PRO A 4 24.22 28.95 7.66
C PRO A 4 25.52 28.15 7.44
N GLU A 5 26.10 28.23 6.24
CA GLU A 5 27.25 27.38 5.84
C GLU A 5 28.42 27.45 6.82
N HIS A 6 28.70 28.65 7.33
CA HIS A 6 29.79 28.90 8.30
C HIS A 6 29.60 28.22 9.66
N LEU A 7 28.42 27.66 9.95
CA LEU A 7 28.13 26.94 11.20
C LEU A 7 28.09 25.42 11.01
N ILE A 8 28.08 24.92 9.77
CA ILE A 8 27.78 23.50 9.50
C ILE A 8 28.85 22.58 10.09
N ASP A 9 30.14 22.90 9.92
CA ASP A 9 31.25 22.03 10.33
C ASP A 9 31.31 21.89 11.85
N ASP A 10 31.27 23.01 12.58
CA ASP A 10 31.29 23.04 14.04
C ASP A 10 30.08 22.33 14.63
N LEU A 11 28.88 22.59 14.10
CA LEU A 11 27.66 21.94 14.57
C LEU A 11 27.68 20.43 14.31
N ALA A 12 28.16 20.00 13.14
CA ALA A 12 28.21 18.59 12.78
C ALA A 12 29.21 17.78 13.62
N LYS A 13 30.36 18.38 13.97
CA LYS A 13 31.44 17.70 14.71
C LYS A 13 31.29 17.78 16.22
N GLU A 14 30.93 18.95 16.73
CA GLU A 14 30.99 19.24 18.17
C GLU A 14 29.62 19.18 18.86
N SER A 15 28.52 19.35 18.10
CA SER A 15 27.17 19.45 18.66
C SER A 15 26.24 18.28 18.27
N CYS A 16 26.70 17.36 17.41
CA CYS A 16 25.92 16.24 16.92
C CYS A 16 26.68 14.91 17.12
N ASN A 17 25.95 13.85 17.48
CA ASN A 17 26.47 12.48 17.45
C ASN A 17 25.77 11.71 16.31
N THR A 18 26.51 11.41 15.24
CA THR A 18 25.96 10.75 14.05
C THR A 18 26.70 9.44 13.80
N ILE A 19 25.99 8.32 13.92
CA ILE A 19 26.55 6.97 13.68
C ILE A 19 26.03 6.45 12.33
N PRO A 20 26.87 6.42 11.28
CA PRO A 20 26.44 5.87 10.00
C PRO A 20 26.35 4.34 10.06
N CYS A 21 25.46 3.77 9.25
CA CYS A 21 25.38 2.33 9.03
C CYS A 21 25.33 2.04 7.53
N TYR A 22 26.18 1.13 7.08
CA TYR A 22 26.15 0.64 5.71
C TYR A 22 25.46 -0.73 5.67
N MET A 23 24.38 -0.84 4.90
CA MET A 23 23.57 -2.04 4.80
C MET A 23 23.47 -2.47 3.34
N PRO A 24 24.23 -3.49 2.89
CA PRO A 24 24.28 -3.88 1.48
C PRO A 24 22.93 -4.38 0.93
N TYR A 25 22.02 -4.82 1.81
CA TYR A 25 20.75 -5.46 1.44
C TYR A 25 19.50 -4.69 1.90
N ILE A 26 19.63 -3.43 2.31
CA ILE A 26 18.50 -2.67 2.87
C ILE A 26 17.35 -2.47 1.86
N THR A 27 17.65 -2.48 0.56
CA THR A 27 16.67 -2.35 -0.52
C THR A 27 16.24 -3.69 -1.13
N SER A 28 16.78 -4.82 -0.64
CA SER A 28 16.62 -6.12 -1.30
C SER A 28 15.17 -6.61 -1.42
N TYR A 29 14.26 -6.16 -0.56
CA TYR A 29 12.83 -6.50 -0.65
C TYR A 29 12.16 -5.99 -1.94
N PHE A 30 12.67 -4.92 -2.54
CA PHE A 30 12.08 -4.27 -3.71
C PHE A 30 12.84 -4.53 -5.02
N MET A 31 13.77 -5.49 -5.02
CA MET A 31 14.36 -5.96 -6.27
C MET A 31 13.25 -6.54 -7.17
N PRO A 32 13.28 -6.27 -8.50
CA PRO A 32 12.37 -6.91 -9.43
C PRO A 32 12.42 -8.44 -9.27
N ARG A 33 11.25 -9.07 -9.29
CA ARG A 33 11.08 -10.51 -9.02
C ARG A 33 10.02 -11.11 -9.94
N ALA A 34 10.10 -12.41 -10.14
CA ALA A 34 9.10 -13.23 -10.79
C ALA A 34 8.29 -14.05 -9.76
N LYS A 35 7.14 -14.58 -10.20
CA LYS A 35 6.39 -15.58 -9.43
C LYS A 35 7.27 -16.82 -9.24
N GLY A 36 7.46 -17.25 -8.00
CA GLY A 36 8.31 -18.39 -7.63
C GLY A 36 9.68 -18.01 -7.06
N ASP A 37 10.14 -16.76 -7.20
CA ASP A 37 11.42 -16.31 -6.61
C ASP A 37 11.39 -16.29 -5.07
N ARG A 38 10.19 -16.22 -4.49
CA ARG A 38 9.94 -16.38 -3.06
C ARG A 38 9.18 -17.68 -2.81
N PRO A 39 9.56 -18.49 -1.81
CA PRO A 39 8.83 -19.69 -1.45
C PRO A 39 7.48 -19.33 -0.82
N ALA A 40 6.45 -20.14 -1.07
CA ALA A 40 5.22 -20.06 -0.30
C ALA A 40 5.50 -20.22 1.21
N VAL A 41 4.66 -19.63 2.06
CA VAL A 41 4.79 -19.75 3.53
C VAL A 41 4.91 -21.22 3.94
N ILE A 42 4.04 -22.08 3.43
CA ILE A 42 4.17 -23.54 3.49
C ILE A 42 4.30 -24.06 2.05
N PRO A 43 5.48 -24.55 1.63
CA PRO A 43 5.64 -25.14 0.31
C PRO A 43 4.82 -26.43 0.17
N GLU A 44 4.34 -26.71 -1.03
CA GLU A 44 3.53 -27.89 -1.33
C GLU A 44 4.26 -29.19 -0.97
N GLY A 45 3.56 -30.12 -0.29
CA GLY A 45 4.11 -31.42 0.12
C GLY A 45 4.90 -31.42 1.43
N TYR A 46 5.09 -30.26 2.08
CA TYR A 46 5.76 -30.18 3.38
C TYR A 46 4.76 -30.16 4.53
N SER A 47 5.02 -30.96 5.56
CA SER A 47 4.15 -31.09 6.75
C SER A 47 4.76 -30.50 8.04
N ASN A 48 6.01 -30.04 8.00
CA ASN A 48 6.75 -29.58 9.18
C ASN A 48 7.79 -28.48 8.87
N LEU A 49 7.67 -27.82 7.71
CA LEU A 49 8.57 -26.73 7.28
C LEU A 49 7.76 -25.50 6.90
N ALA A 50 8.21 -24.31 7.33
CA ALA A 50 7.66 -23.04 6.91
C ALA A 50 8.76 -22.00 6.61
N PHE A 51 8.47 -21.11 5.65
CA PHE A 51 9.21 -19.87 5.43
C PHE A 51 8.40 -18.69 5.97
N MET A 52 9.04 -17.80 6.72
CA MET A 52 8.40 -16.62 7.30
C MET A 52 9.22 -15.36 6.99
N GLY A 53 8.61 -14.20 7.17
CA GLY A 53 9.22 -12.91 6.93
C GLY A 53 9.04 -12.42 5.49
N ASN A 54 9.67 -11.29 5.20
CA ASN A 54 9.45 -10.51 3.97
C ASN A 54 9.91 -11.20 2.67
N PHE A 55 10.65 -12.31 2.74
CA PHE A 55 11.04 -13.10 1.58
C PHE A 55 10.19 -14.37 1.39
N ALA A 56 9.17 -14.61 2.21
CA ALA A 56 8.14 -15.61 1.93
C ALA A 56 7.03 -15.03 1.02
N GLU A 57 6.28 -15.89 0.34
CA GLU A 57 5.18 -15.53 -0.54
C GLU A 57 3.82 -15.79 0.13
N THR A 58 3.03 -14.73 0.26
CA THR A 58 1.60 -14.74 0.59
C THR A 58 0.87 -13.67 -0.23
N GLU A 59 -0.45 -13.79 -0.38
CA GLU A 59 -1.26 -12.99 -1.29
C GLU A 59 -1.44 -11.54 -0.84
N ARG A 60 -1.45 -10.60 -1.80
CA ARG A 60 -1.82 -9.17 -1.71
C ARG A 60 -1.00 -8.27 -0.75
N ASP A 61 -0.39 -8.82 0.30
CA ASP A 61 0.27 -8.02 1.34
C ASP A 61 1.61 -7.43 0.88
N THR A 62 2.08 -6.41 1.60
CA THR A 62 3.25 -5.60 1.25
C THR A 62 4.45 -5.91 2.14
N VAL A 63 5.57 -6.27 1.51
CA VAL A 63 6.87 -6.43 2.19
C VAL A 63 7.44 -5.08 2.63
N PHE A 64 8.57 -5.11 3.36
CA PHE A 64 9.13 -3.93 4.02
C PHE A 64 8.17 -3.39 5.10
N THR A 65 7.37 -4.27 5.69
CA THR A 65 6.48 -3.96 6.80
C THR A 65 6.68 -4.99 7.90
N THR A 66 6.43 -4.56 9.13
CA THR A 66 6.35 -5.48 10.27
C THR A 66 5.13 -6.40 10.13
N GLU A 67 4.03 -5.89 9.56
CA GLU A 67 2.79 -6.63 9.30
C GLU A 67 3.04 -7.91 8.49
N TYR A 68 3.77 -7.82 7.37
CA TYR A 68 4.07 -9.00 6.54
C TYR A 68 4.83 -10.09 7.32
N SER A 69 5.71 -9.67 8.23
CA SER A 69 6.46 -10.61 9.08
C SER A 69 5.54 -11.31 10.07
N VAL A 70 4.58 -10.59 10.66
CA VAL A 70 3.58 -11.14 11.57
C VAL A 70 2.59 -12.04 10.83
N ARG A 71 2.11 -11.61 9.66
CA ARG A 71 1.19 -12.38 8.80
C ARG A 71 1.79 -13.73 8.42
N THR A 72 2.97 -13.73 7.81
CA THR A 72 3.62 -14.98 7.37
C THR A 72 3.91 -15.92 8.53
N ALA A 73 4.21 -15.39 9.72
CA ALA A 73 4.33 -16.19 10.94
C ALA A 73 2.97 -16.77 11.40
N MET A 74 1.91 -15.97 11.38
CA MET A 74 0.56 -16.40 11.74
C MET A 74 0.05 -17.49 10.78
N GLU A 75 0.19 -17.28 9.48
CA GLU A 75 -0.17 -18.26 8.44
C GLU A 75 0.61 -19.57 8.60
N ALA A 76 1.92 -19.50 8.85
CA ALA A 76 2.75 -20.67 9.09
C ALA A 76 2.29 -21.48 10.31
N VAL A 77 2.15 -20.82 11.46
CA VAL A 77 1.75 -21.47 12.72
C VAL A 77 0.34 -22.04 12.62
N TYR A 78 -0.60 -21.29 12.05
CA TYR A 78 -2.00 -21.72 11.94
C TYR A 78 -2.13 -22.93 11.01
N THR A 79 -1.39 -22.93 9.89
CA THR A 79 -1.42 -24.03 8.93
C THR A 79 -0.77 -25.28 9.50
N LEU A 80 0.44 -25.18 10.06
CA LEU A 80 1.18 -26.36 10.55
C LEU A 80 0.59 -26.99 11.82
N LEU A 81 -0.07 -26.20 12.67
CA LEU A 81 -0.70 -26.69 13.90
C LEU A 81 -2.21 -26.90 13.76
N GLU A 82 -2.76 -26.78 12.55
CA GLU A 82 -4.19 -26.97 12.26
C GLU A 82 -5.08 -26.15 13.21
N ILE A 83 -4.72 -24.88 13.43
CA ILE A 83 -5.47 -24.00 14.33
C ILE A 83 -6.82 -23.65 13.69
N ASP A 84 -7.91 -24.06 14.33
CA ASP A 84 -9.29 -23.81 13.88
C ASP A 84 -9.74 -22.36 14.16
N ARG A 85 -9.07 -21.41 13.49
CA ARG A 85 -9.40 -19.98 13.52
C ARG A 85 -8.92 -19.30 12.25
N GLY A 86 -9.75 -18.42 11.68
CA GLY A 86 -9.36 -17.66 10.49
C GLY A 86 -8.19 -16.71 10.76
N VAL A 87 -7.21 -16.71 9.85
CA VAL A 87 -6.22 -15.63 9.73
C VAL A 87 -6.90 -14.44 9.04
N PRO A 88 -6.79 -13.20 9.57
CA PRO A 88 -7.41 -12.05 8.93
C PRO A 88 -6.80 -11.81 7.54
N GLU A 89 -7.64 -11.60 6.54
CA GLU A 89 -7.18 -11.22 5.20
C GLU A 89 -6.49 -9.85 5.21
N VAL A 90 -5.79 -9.52 4.13
CA VAL A 90 -5.31 -8.17 3.90
C VAL A 90 -6.51 -7.23 3.76
N PHE A 91 -6.50 -6.12 4.50
CA PHE A 91 -7.61 -5.16 4.51
C PHE A 91 -8.09 -4.85 3.09
N ALA A 92 -9.39 -5.04 2.87
CA ALA A 92 -10.02 -5.01 1.54
C ALA A 92 -10.26 -3.59 0.99
N SER A 93 -9.44 -2.60 1.36
CA SER A 93 -9.60 -1.20 0.90
C SER A 93 -9.59 -1.06 -0.62
N SER A 94 -8.81 -1.88 -1.33
CA SER A 94 -8.76 -1.92 -2.80
C SER A 94 -10.08 -2.34 -3.45
N TYR A 95 -11.00 -2.93 -2.69
CA TYR A 95 -12.32 -3.35 -3.14
C TYR A 95 -13.46 -2.50 -2.56
N ASP A 96 -13.16 -1.58 -1.66
CA ASP A 96 -14.14 -0.65 -1.10
C ASP A 96 -14.28 0.56 -2.02
N ILE A 97 -15.43 0.67 -2.68
CA ILE A 97 -15.72 1.79 -3.60
C ILE A 97 -15.52 3.15 -2.93
N ARG A 98 -15.81 3.28 -1.63
CA ARG A 98 -15.63 4.55 -0.89
C ARG A 98 -14.15 4.93 -0.84
N MET A 99 -13.27 3.95 -0.63
CA MET A 99 -11.82 4.18 -0.63
C MET A 99 -11.31 4.52 -2.03
N LEU A 100 -11.86 3.88 -3.08
CA LEU A 100 -11.49 4.19 -4.46
C LEU A 100 -11.91 5.60 -4.90
N LEU A 101 -13.10 6.05 -4.46
CA LEU A 101 -13.57 7.42 -4.70
C LEU A 101 -12.70 8.43 -3.96
N ASN A 102 -12.45 8.22 -2.66
CA ASN A 102 -11.55 9.08 -1.89
C ASN A 102 -10.14 9.13 -2.48
N ALA A 103 -9.57 7.99 -2.86
CA ALA A 103 -8.26 7.94 -3.51
C ALA A 103 -8.24 8.78 -4.78
N SER A 104 -9.31 8.71 -5.59
CA SER A 104 -9.43 9.50 -6.81
C SER A 104 -9.45 11.01 -6.51
N TYR A 105 -10.15 11.46 -5.47
CA TYR A 105 -10.16 12.86 -5.05
C TYR A 105 -8.77 13.34 -4.59
N TYR A 106 -8.14 12.60 -3.67
CA TYR A 106 -6.83 12.99 -3.12
C TYR A 106 -5.69 12.90 -4.14
N LEU A 107 -5.71 11.92 -5.05
CA LEU A 107 -4.73 11.81 -6.14
C LEU A 107 -4.84 12.94 -7.17
N ASN A 108 -6.00 13.61 -7.25
CA ASN A 108 -6.22 14.75 -8.14
C ASN A 108 -6.08 16.12 -7.43
N ASP A 109 -5.30 16.18 -6.35
CA ASP A 109 -5.12 17.38 -5.52
C ASP A 109 -6.44 17.94 -4.96
N GLN A 110 -7.33 17.06 -4.49
CA GLN A 110 -8.61 17.46 -3.90
C GLN A 110 -9.50 18.21 -4.91
N LYS A 111 -9.49 17.79 -6.16
CA LYS A 111 -10.33 18.34 -7.24
C LYS A 111 -11.48 17.41 -7.54
N GLY A 112 -12.68 17.98 -7.64
CA GLY A 112 -13.86 17.25 -8.07
C GLY A 112 -13.79 16.84 -9.54
N ILE A 113 -14.70 15.96 -9.97
CA ILE A 113 -14.74 15.41 -11.34
C ILE A 113 -14.75 16.52 -12.40
N LYS A 114 -15.46 17.62 -12.13
CA LYS A 114 -15.59 18.76 -13.06
C LYS A 114 -14.31 19.59 -13.22
N GLU A 115 -13.39 19.51 -12.26
CA GLU A 115 -12.15 20.28 -12.22
C GLU A 115 -10.98 19.51 -12.83
N VAL A 116 -11.08 18.18 -12.90
CA VAL A 116 -10.09 17.32 -13.52
C VAL A 116 -10.15 17.48 -15.04
N LYS A 117 -9.01 17.83 -15.66
CA LYS A 117 -8.92 17.98 -17.11
C LYS A 117 -8.91 16.62 -17.79
N VAL A 118 -10.04 16.26 -18.39
CA VAL A 118 -10.16 15.07 -19.24
C VAL A 118 -10.21 15.44 -20.74
N PRO A 119 -9.79 14.55 -21.65
CA PRO A 119 -10.02 14.71 -23.08
C PRO A 119 -11.49 15.00 -23.43
N LEU A 120 -11.72 15.73 -24.53
CA LEU A 120 -13.06 16.20 -24.97
C LEU A 120 -14.14 15.10 -25.05
N LEU A 121 -13.75 13.91 -25.51
CA LEU A 121 -14.64 12.75 -25.66
C LEU A 121 -15.10 12.23 -24.28
N GLU A 122 -14.21 12.26 -23.30
CA GLU A 122 -14.50 11.86 -21.91
C GLU A 122 -15.37 12.89 -21.20
N GLY A 123 -15.17 14.19 -21.44
CA GLY A 123 -16.03 15.25 -20.87
C GLY A 123 -17.50 15.19 -21.36
N LEU A 124 -17.75 14.68 -22.58
CA LEU A 124 -19.11 14.40 -23.06
C LEU A 124 -19.76 13.20 -22.34
N ILE A 125 -18.97 12.17 -22.06
CA ILE A 125 -19.40 10.97 -21.33
C ILE A 125 -19.68 11.32 -19.88
N GLU A 126 -18.81 12.11 -19.24
CA GLU A 126 -18.97 12.66 -17.90
C GLU A 126 -20.30 13.38 -17.77
N ARG A 127 -20.58 14.38 -18.63
CA ARG A 127 -21.84 15.14 -18.57
C ARG A 127 -23.08 14.26 -18.71
N LYS A 128 -23.05 13.24 -19.58
CA LYS A 128 -24.17 12.28 -19.73
C LYS A 128 -24.28 11.36 -18.51
N GLY A 129 -23.15 10.91 -17.96
CA GLY A 129 -23.06 10.10 -16.76
C GLY A 129 -23.64 10.82 -15.54
N LEU A 130 -23.19 12.05 -15.29
CA LEU A 130 -23.69 12.91 -14.20
C LEU A 130 -25.21 13.14 -14.30
N LYS A 131 -25.73 13.36 -15.52
CA LYS A 131 -27.19 13.47 -15.73
C LYS A 131 -27.95 12.18 -15.41
N LYS A 132 -27.34 11.01 -15.62
CA LYS A 132 -27.98 9.70 -15.40
C LYS A 132 -28.00 9.31 -13.92
N ILE A 133 -26.98 9.69 -13.17
CA ILE A 133 -26.87 9.36 -11.74
C ILE A 133 -27.56 10.39 -10.82
N LYS A 134 -28.04 11.50 -11.37
CA LYS A 134 -28.75 12.53 -10.62
C LYS A 134 -29.97 11.97 -9.87
N GLY A 135 -30.07 12.26 -8.58
CA GLY A 135 -31.09 11.78 -7.65
C GLY A 135 -30.90 10.32 -7.22
N THR A 136 -29.71 9.74 -7.40
CA THR A 136 -29.44 8.33 -7.04
C THR A 136 -28.41 8.24 -5.91
N PHE A 137 -28.33 7.07 -5.27
CA PHE A 137 -27.31 6.78 -4.27
C PHE A 137 -25.87 6.93 -4.80
N ILE A 138 -25.65 6.78 -6.11
CA ILE A 138 -24.32 7.00 -6.70
C ILE A 138 -23.93 8.48 -6.65
N GLU A 139 -24.90 9.39 -6.84
CA GLU A 139 -24.64 10.84 -6.67
C GLU A 139 -24.27 11.14 -5.22
N GLU A 140 -25.03 10.63 -4.24
CA GLU A 140 -24.72 10.79 -2.81
C GLU A 140 -23.33 10.22 -2.45
N LEU A 141 -22.94 9.07 -3.00
CA LEU A 141 -21.61 8.49 -2.77
C LEU A 141 -20.49 9.38 -3.30
N LEU A 142 -20.68 10.03 -4.45
CA LEU A 142 -19.69 10.94 -5.02
C LEU A 142 -19.65 12.28 -4.27
N GLU A 143 -20.79 12.81 -3.83
CA GLU A 143 -20.86 14.00 -2.97
C GLU A 143 -20.15 13.75 -1.63
N ASN A 144 -20.38 12.60 -0.99
CA ASN A 144 -19.72 12.22 0.26
C ASN A 144 -18.19 12.05 0.13
N ALA A 145 -17.69 11.85 -1.09
CA ALA A 145 -16.27 11.73 -1.39
C ALA A 145 -15.66 13.03 -1.96
N ASP A 146 -16.39 14.15 -1.89
CA ASP A 146 -16.00 15.47 -2.42
C ASP A 146 -15.71 15.48 -3.94
N LEU A 147 -16.30 14.55 -4.69
CA LEU A 147 -16.08 14.41 -6.13
C LEU A 147 -17.07 15.21 -7.01
N LEU A 148 -18.18 15.73 -6.47
CA LEU A 148 -19.23 16.43 -7.22
C LEU A 148 -19.44 17.90 -6.85
#